data_AF-A0A2I1XC77-F1
#
_entry.id   AF-A0A2I1XC77-F1
#
_cell.length_a   1.000
_cell.length_b   1.000
_cell.length_c   1.000
_cell.angle_alpha   90.00
_cell.angle_beta   90.00
_cell.angle_gamma   90.00
#
_symmetry.space_group_name_H-M   'P 1'
#
loop_
_entity.id
_entity.type
_entity.pdbx_description
1 polymer ?
#
loop_
_entity_poly.entity_id
_entity_poly.type
_entity_poly.pdbx_seq_one_letter_code
_entity_poly.pdbx_strand_id
1 'polypeptide(L)'
;MVQKGFTLIELLVVMAIIGILAAISFPIYNNYVARSQVVEALLFASTAKTDVSTAYFGQGWVPIGNYSGENNVNGRYVKSLHVAATGKITVTMNDEANIAIRGKTITLVPKVGASGNAESVIEWSCDSSDANAISKSFLPTPCR
;
A
#
# COMPACT_ATOMS: atom_id res chain seq x y z
N MET A 1 9.00 -59.07 -5.13
CA MET A 1 7.73 -58.33 -5.01
C MET A 1 7.81 -57.21 -6.04
N VAL A 2 7.09 -57.32 -7.16
CA VAL A 2 7.17 -56.28 -8.19
C VAL A 2 6.32 -55.10 -7.71
N GLN A 3 6.97 -54.04 -7.27
CA GLN A 3 6.33 -52.80 -6.87
C GLN A 3 5.73 -52.17 -8.13
N LYS A 4 4.40 -52.11 -8.23
CA LYS A 4 3.71 -51.38 -9.30
C LYS A 4 4.11 -49.91 -9.19
N GLY A 5 4.89 -49.44 -10.17
CA GLY A 5 5.22 -48.03 -10.32
C GLY A 5 4.00 -47.21 -10.76
N PHE A 6 4.03 -45.92 -10.47
CA PHE A 6 3.03 -44.94 -10.92
C PHE A 6 3.03 -44.86 -12.45
N THR A 7 1.87 -44.78 -13.09
CA THR A 7 1.79 -44.73 -14.56
C THR A 7 2.02 -43.31 -15.07
N LEU A 8 2.58 -43.20 -16.28
CA LEU A 8 2.80 -41.92 -16.96
C LEU A 8 1.46 -41.19 -17.22
N ILE A 9 0.38 -41.94 -17.45
CA ILE A 9 -0.96 -41.38 -17.66
C ILE A 9 -1.57 -40.81 -16.38
N GLU A 10 -1.39 -41.48 -15.23
CA GLU A 10 -1.80 -40.94 -13.94
C GLU A 10 -1.07 -39.64 -13.63
N LEU A 11 0.23 -39.58 -13.93
CA LEU A 11 1.02 -38.37 -13.70
C LEU A 11 0.58 -37.21 -14.60
N LEU A 12 0.23 -37.51 -15.86
CA LEU A 12 -0.21 -36.50 -16.83
C LEU A 12 -1.56 -35.88 -16.45
N VAL A 13 -2.52 -36.68 -15.98
CA VAL A 13 -3.81 -36.17 -15.51
C VAL A 13 -3.65 -35.28 -14.28
N VAL A 14 -2.78 -35.69 -13.34
CA VAL A 14 -2.47 -34.87 -12.15
C VAL A 14 -1.85 -33.53 -12.56
N MET A 15 -0.90 -33.53 -13.50
CA MET A 15 -0.30 -32.29 -14.01
C MET A 15 -1.31 -31.39 -14.72
N ALA A 16 -2.26 -31.97 -15.47
CA ALA A 16 -3.32 -31.20 -16.11
C ALA A 16 -4.22 -30.49 -15.09
N ILE A 17 -4.60 -31.18 -14.01
CA ILE A 17 -5.43 -30.59 -12.94
C ILE A 17 -4.64 -29.49 -12.19
N ILE A 18 -3.39 -29.75 -11.83
CA ILE A 18 -2.51 -28.75 -11.17
C ILE A 18 -2.35 -27.51 -12.07
N GLY A 19 -2.18 -27.70 -13.38
CA GLY A 19 -2.06 -26.61 -14.34
C GLY A 19 -3.28 -25.67 -14.35
N ILE A 20 -4.49 -26.23 -14.36
CA ILE A 20 -5.73 -25.44 -14.32
C ILE A 20 -5.85 -24.68 -13.00
N LEU A 21 -5.60 -25.34 -11.86
CA LEU A 21 -5.67 -24.70 -10.54
C LEU A 21 -4.65 -23.57 -10.39
N ALA A 22 -3.43 -23.77 -10.91
CA ALA A 22 -2.37 -22.77 -10.86
C ALA A 22 -2.72 -21.51 -11.69
N ALA A 23 -3.33 -21.68 -12.86
CA ALA A 23 -3.72 -20.58 -13.73
C ALA A 23 -4.74 -19.64 -13.07
N ILE A 24 -5.68 -20.18 -12.29
CA ILE A 24 -6.67 -19.39 -11.54
C ILE A 24 -6.06 -18.77 -10.28
N SER A 25 -5.21 -19.52 -9.58
CA SER A 25 -4.69 -19.13 -8.26
C SER A 25 -3.63 -18.02 -8.34
N PHE A 26 -2.78 -18.04 -9.36
CA PHE A 26 -1.68 -17.08 -9.51
C PHE A 26 -2.12 -15.60 -9.59
N PRO A 27 -3.10 -15.18 -10.42
CA PRO A 27 -3.53 -13.79 -10.46
C PRO A 27 -4.18 -13.33 -9.16
N ILE A 28 -4.94 -14.21 -8.48
CA ILE A 28 -5.59 -13.89 -7.21
C ILE A 28 -4.55 -13.69 -6.10
N TYR A 29 -3.56 -14.57 -6.02
CA TYR A 29 -2.48 -14.47 -5.04
C TYR A 29 -1.68 -13.19 -5.20
N ASN A 30 -1.34 -12.80 -6.45
CA ASN A 30 -0.65 -11.54 -6.71
C ASN A 30 -1.44 -10.31 -6.23
N ASN A 31 -2.76 -10.30 -6.43
CA ASN A 31 -3.62 -9.22 -5.95
C ASN A 31 -3.66 -9.14 -4.41
N TYR A 32 -3.68 -10.29 -3.73
CA TYR A 32 -3.63 -10.34 -2.26
C TYR A 32 -2.30 -9.81 -1.72
N VAL A 33 -1.17 -10.23 -2.31
CA VAL A 33 0.16 -9.74 -1.94
C VAL A 33 0.26 -8.24 -2.18
N ALA A 34 -0.19 -7.73 -3.33
CA ALA A 34 -0.19 -6.30 -3.62
C ALA A 34 -0.97 -5.49 -2.56
N ARG A 35 -2.16 -5.94 -2.16
CA ARG A 35 -2.94 -5.32 -1.08
C ARG A 35 -2.20 -5.32 0.26
N SER A 36 -1.54 -6.42 0.61
CA SER A 36 -0.73 -6.50 1.83
C SER A 36 0.40 -5.47 1.85
N GLN A 37 1.09 -5.30 0.71
CA GLN A 37 2.16 -4.33 0.56
C GLN A 37 1.66 -2.88 0.65
N VAL A 38 0.46 -2.60 0.14
CA VAL A 38 -0.22 -1.29 0.32
C VAL A 38 -0.51 -1.02 1.80
N VAL A 39 -0.98 -2.01 2.55
CA VAL A 39 -1.25 -1.87 3.99
C VAL A 39 0.04 -1.59 4.76
N GLU A 40 1.15 -2.25 4.40
CA GLU A 40 2.45 -1.96 5.00
C GLU A 40 2.91 -0.53 4.71
N ALA A 41 2.75 -0.05 3.47
CA ALA A 41 3.07 1.33 3.10
C ALA A 41 2.19 2.36 3.86
N LEU A 42 0.91 2.04 4.09
CA LEU A 42 0.01 2.87 4.89
C LEU A 42 0.37 2.87 6.38
N LEU A 43 0.82 1.73 6.91
CA LEU A 43 1.33 1.64 8.27
C LEU A 43 2.59 2.49 8.41
N PHE A 44 3.49 2.44 7.44
CA PHE A 44 4.65 3.31 7.41
C PHE A 44 4.25 4.81 7.38
N ALA A 45 3.22 5.16 6.62
CA ALA A 45 2.71 6.53 6.59
C ALA A 45 2.06 7.00 7.90
N SER A 46 1.75 6.11 8.85
CA SER A 46 1.17 6.48 10.15
C SER A 46 2.11 7.33 11.00
N THR A 47 3.43 7.13 10.88
CA THR A 47 4.43 7.98 11.53
C THR A 47 4.33 9.41 11.04
N ALA A 48 4.31 9.59 9.71
CA ALA A 48 4.13 10.92 9.11
C ALA A 48 2.77 11.55 9.44
N LYS A 49 1.69 10.75 9.62
CA LYS A 49 0.41 11.29 10.09
C LYS A 49 0.51 11.91 11.48
N THR A 50 1.35 11.35 12.35
CA THR A 50 1.56 11.84 13.73
C THR A 50 2.39 13.12 13.71
N ASP A 51 3.41 13.18 12.87
CA ASP A 51 4.22 14.40 12.72
C ASP A 51 3.38 15.53 12.10
N VAL A 52 2.54 15.22 11.10
CA VAL A 52 1.59 16.17 10.52
C VAL A 52 0.58 16.66 11.55
N SER A 53 0.04 15.77 12.40
CA SER A 53 -0.95 16.17 13.40
C SER A 53 -0.34 17.06 14.48
N THR A 54 0.84 16.71 14.98
CA THR A 54 1.55 17.54 15.98
C THR A 54 1.94 18.91 15.42
N ALA A 55 2.44 18.96 14.17
CA ALA A 55 2.76 20.21 13.50
C ALA A 55 1.51 21.09 13.30
N TYR A 56 0.39 20.49 12.92
CA TYR A 56 -0.87 21.21 12.71
C TYR A 56 -1.36 21.94 13.96
N PHE A 57 -1.32 21.29 15.14
CA PHE A 57 -1.79 21.93 16.38
C PHE A 57 -0.85 23.03 16.91
N GLY A 58 0.43 23.03 16.51
CA GLY A 58 1.37 24.08 16.90
C GLY A 58 1.41 25.26 15.93
N GLN A 59 1.45 24.98 14.62
CA GLN A 59 1.78 25.97 13.58
C GLN A 59 0.84 25.91 12.36
N GLY A 60 -0.16 25.04 12.36
CA GLY A 60 -1.00 24.78 11.18
C GLY A 60 -0.31 23.89 10.15
N TRP A 61 -0.85 23.87 8.92
CA TRP A 61 -0.26 23.05 7.85
C TRP A 61 1.11 23.58 7.44
N VAL A 62 2.13 22.78 7.68
CA VAL A 62 3.51 23.08 7.32
C VAL A 62 4.12 21.89 6.58
N PRO A 63 5.02 22.12 5.61
CA PRO A 63 5.73 21.04 4.95
C PRO A 63 6.70 20.40 5.94
N ILE A 64 6.59 19.08 6.11
CA ILE A 64 7.56 18.30 6.90
C ILE A 64 8.68 17.77 6.00
N GLY A 65 8.42 17.66 4.70
CA GLY A 65 9.41 17.26 3.71
C GLY A 65 9.46 15.76 3.47
N ASN A 66 10.64 15.26 3.10
CA ASN A 66 10.85 13.89 2.67
C ASN A 66 11.31 13.01 3.82
N TYR A 67 10.73 11.82 3.93
CA TYR A 67 11.12 10.77 4.88
C TYR A 67 12.10 9.76 4.27
N SER A 68 12.53 9.96 3.02
CA SER A 68 13.60 9.19 2.38
C SER A 68 14.88 10.01 2.41
N GLY A 69 15.78 9.71 3.35
CA GLY A 69 17.06 10.41 3.44
C GLY A 69 17.91 9.99 4.61
N GLU A 70 17.45 10.21 5.85
CA GLU A 70 18.34 10.01 7.01
C GLU A 70 17.60 9.86 8.36
N ASN A 71 16.27 9.83 8.35
CA ASN A 71 15.45 9.55 9.53
C ASN A 71 14.61 8.29 9.28
N ASN A 72 15.28 7.15 9.45
CA ASN A 72 14.78 5.78 9.33
C ASN A 72 13.29 5.60 9.66
N VAL A 73 12.50 5.17 8.68
CA VAL A 73 12.04 3.77 8.58
C VAL A 73 11.84 3.47 7.08
N ASN A 74 12.73 2.70 6.44
CA ASN A 74 12.43 2.23 5.08
C ASN A 74 11.36 1.13 5.19
N GLY A 75 10.09 1.46 4.93
CA GLY A 75 9.08 0.42 4.69
C GLY A 75 9.57 -0.46 3.54
N ARG A 76 9.44 -1.79 3.65
CA ARG A 76 10.08 -2.73 2.70
C ARG A 76 9.71 -2.46 1.26
N TYR A 77 8.50 -1.94 1.04
CA TYR A 77 7.94 -1.65 -0.27
C TYR A 77 7.82 -0.16 -0.58
N VAL A 78 8.41 0.71 0.25
CA VAL A 78 8.31 2.16 0.13
C VAL A 78 9.62 2.74 -0.39
N LYS A 79 9.55 3.49 -1.48
CA LYS A 79 10.67 4.22 -2.07
C LYS A 79 10.87 5.58 -1.42
N SER A 80 9.77 6.31 -1.22
CA SER A 80 9.78 7.62 -0.61
C SER A 80 8.44 7.95 0.00
N LEU A 81 8.47 8.82 1.00
CA LEU A 81 7.29 9.45 1.57
C LEU A 81 7.55 10.95 1.64
N HIS A 82 6.62 11.75 1.12
CA HIS A 82 6.70 13.20 1.08
C HIS A 82 5.46 13.83 1.71
N VAL A 83 5.67 14.80 2.59
CA VAL A 83 4.61 15.63 3.19
C VAL A 83 4.66 17.03 2.59
N ALA A 84 3.61 17.36 1.82
CA ALA A 84 3.46 18.68 1.21
C ALA A 84 3.05 19.74 2.23
N ALA A 85 3.14 21.03 1.85
CA ALA A 85 2.73 22.15 2.70
C ALA A 85 1.24 22.14 3.09
N THR A 86 0.42 21.34 2.41
CA THR A 86 -1.00 21.12 2.72
C THR A 86 -1.23 19.99 3.73
N GLY A 87 -0.17 19.35 4.22
CA GLY A 87 -0.26 18.12 5.02
C GLY A 87 -0.56 16.85 4.21
N LYS A 88 -0.70 16.95 2.87
CA LYS A 88 -0.89 15.80 1.96
C LYS A 88 0.35 14.90 2.03
N ILE A 89 0.17 13.65 2.47
CA ILE A 89 1.22 12.64 2.56
C ILE A 89 1.17 11.77 1.31
N THR A 90 2.25 11.77 0.54
CA THR A 90 2.37 10.94 -0.67
C THR A 90 3.44 9.88 -0.47
N VAL A 91 3.04 8.61 -0.57
CA VAL A 91 3.93 7.45 -0.46
C VAL A 91 4.14 6.88 -1.85
N THR A 92 5.39 6.64 -2.23
CA THR A 92 5.75 6.03 -3.52
C THR A 92 6.26 4.61 -3.28
N MET A 93 5.73 3.64 -4.02
CA MET A 93 6.19 2.24 -3.91
C MET A 93 7.53 2.03 -4.61
N ASN A 94 8.38 1.15 -4.06
CA ASN A 94 9.69 0.80 -4.64
C ASN A 94 9.61 -0.31 -5.70
N ASP A 95 10.78 -0.69 -6.21
CA ASP A 95 10.92 -1.72 -7.24
C ASP A 95 10.76 -3.16 -6.71
N GLU A 96 10.84 -3.36 -5.38
CA GLU A 96 10.55 -4.64 -4.73
C GLU A 96 9.05 -4.91 -4.57
N ALA A 97 8.21 -3.88 -4.72
CA ALA A 97 6.77 -4.04 -4.70
C ALA A 97 6.26 -4.91 -5.87
N ASN A 98 5.08 -5.49 -5.66
CA ASN A 98 4.37 -6.30 -6.63
C ASN A 98 4.19 -5.49 -7.93
N ILE A 99 4.29 -6.18 -9.08
CA ILE A 99 4.27 -5.55 -10.40
C ILE A 99 3.04 -4.66 -10.61
N ALA A 100 1.91 -4.97 -9.97
CA ALA A 100 0.67 -4.22 -10.10
C ALA A 100 0.71 -2.84 -9.43
N ILE A 101 1.61 -2.64 -8.45
CA ILE A 101 1.71 -1.44 -7.61
C ILE A 101 3.10 -0.79 -7.62
N ARG A 102 4.08 -1.41 -8.27
CA ARG A 102 5.44 -0.87 -8.41
C ARG A 102 5.44 0.54 -9.00
N GLY A 103 6.18 1.44 -8.35
CA GLY A 103 6.31 2.85 -8.77
C GLY A 103 5.03 3.68 -8.66
N LYS A 104 3.91 3.09 -8.21
CA LYS A 104 2.66 3.81 -7.98
C LYS A 104 2.67 4.51 -6.63
N THR A 105 1.75 5.44 -6.45
CA THR A 105 1.63 6.25 -5.24
C THR A 105 0.35 5.97 -4.46
N ILE A 106 0.44 6.14 -3.15
CA ILE A 106 -0.70 6.20 -2.23
C ILE A 106 -0.68 7.59 -1.62
N THR A 107 -1.81 8.26 -1.67
CA THR A 107 -1.89 9.61 -1.13
C THR A 107 -2.93 9.72 -0.03
N LEU A 108 -2.55 10.36 1.08
CA LEU A 108 -3.38 10.66 2.22
C LEU A 108 -3.56 12.17 2.32
N VAL A 109 -4.80 12.62 2.34
CA VAL A 109 -5.20 14.02 2.45
C VAL A 109 -5.84 14.22 3.83
N PRO A 110 -5.23 15.05 4.70
CA PRO A 110 -5.87 15.42 5.94
C PRO A 110 -7.00 16.42 5.68
N LYS A 111 -8.09 16.27 6.44
CA LYS A 111 -9.20 17.21 6.51
C LYS A 111 -9.42 17.54 7.96
N VAL A 112 -9.55 18.82 8.27
CA VAL A 112 -9.93 19.26 9.61
C VAL A 112 -11.41 19.56 9.60
N GLY A 113 -12.15 18.95 10.52
CA GLY A 113 -13.55 19.30 10.72
C GLY A 113 -13.66 20.78 11.08
N ALA A 114 -14.56 21.50 10.43
CA ALA A 114 -14.90 22.86 10.84
C ALA A 114 -15.70 22.79 12.16
N SER A 115 -15.02 22.74 13.29
CA SER A 115 -15.65 22.96 14.59
C SER A 115 -15.35 24.40 15.03
N GLY A 116 -16.39 25.17 15.30
CA GLY A 116 -16.29 26.47 15.98
C GLY A 116 -15.83 26.37 17.44
N ASN A 117 -15.23 25.24 17.83
CA ASN A 117 -14.69 24.93 19.14
C ASN A 117 -13.25 24.43 18.93
N ALA A 118 -12.34 24.72 19.85
CA ALA A 118 -10.89 24.47 19.75
C ALA A 118 -10.45 22.99 19.67
N GLU A 119 -11.37 22.07 19.33
CA GLU A 119 -11.13 20.63 19.16
C GLU A 119 -11.41 20.24 17.70
N SER A 120 -10.53 20.66 16.80
CA SER A 120 -10.58 20.19 15.41
C SER A 120 -9.82 18.87 15.31
N VAL A 121 -10.53 17.75 15.15
CA VAL A 121 -9.93 16.43 14.85
C VAL A 121 -9.48 16.40 13.39
N ILE A 122 -8.30 15.84 13.13
CA ILE A 122 -7.79 15.60 11.77
C ILE A 122 -8.34 14.27 11.26
N GLU A 123 -9.25 14.35 10.30
CA GLU A 123 -9.76 13.22 9.54
C GLU A 123 -8.84 12.93 8.34
N TRP A 124 -8.50 11.67 8.11
CA TRP A 124 -7.63 11.28 7.00
C TRP A 124 -8.44 10.60 5.90
N SER A 125 -8.35 11.13 4.70
CA SER A 125 -8.93 10.54 3.49
C SER A 125 -7.84 10.10 2.52
N CYS A 126 -8.08 9.06 1.73
CA CYS A 126 -7.13 8.62 0.71
C CYS A 126 -7.52 9.20 -0.64
N ASP A 127 -6.55 9.77 -1.35
CA ASP A 127 -6.72 10.35 -2.67
C ASP A 127 -6.08 9.42 -3.72
N SER A 128 -6.86 9.13 -4.77
CA SER A 128 -6.47 8.27 -5.89
C SER A 128 -6.67 8.95 -7.25
N SER A 129 -6.75 10.29 -7.24
CA SER A 129 -6.95 11.09 -8.46
C SER A 129 -5.69 11.25 -9.32
N ASP A 130 -4.50 11.05 -8.74
CA ASP A 130 -3.23 11.14 -9.45
C ASP A 130 -3.08 10.02 -10.49
N ALA A 131 -2.53 10.32 -11.67
CA ALA A 131 -2.33 9.33 -12.75
C ALA A 131 -1.44 8.14 -12.34
N ASN A 132 -0.55 8.36 -11.37
CA ASN A 132 0.33 7.34 -10.80
C ASN A 132 -0.27 6.65 -9.56
N ALA A 133 -1.51 6.97 -9.18
CA ALA A 133 -2.14 6.38 -8.00
C ALA A 133 -2.33 4.87 -8.15
N ILE A 134 -2.26 4.17 -7.01
CA ILE A 134 -2.67 2.78 -6.91
C ILE A 134 -4.17 2.65 -7.20
N SER A 135 -4.54 1.66 -8.03
CA SER A 135 -5.95 1.40 -8.34
C SER A 135 -6.71 1.01 -7.08
N LYS A 136 -7.96 1.52 -6.94
CA LYS A 136 -8.85 1.29 -5.80
C LYS A 136 -9.04 -0.18 -5.45
N SER A 137 -8.88 -1.09 -6.41
CA SER A 137 -8.95 -2.54 -6.18
C SER A 137 -7.86 -3.06 -5.24
N PHE A 138 -6.74 -2.35 -5.09
CA PHE A 138 -5.62 -2.72 -4.20
C PHE A 138 -5.61 -1.94 -2.89
N LEU A 139 -6.50 -0.95 -2.73
CA LEU A 139 -6.61 -0.16 -1.52
C LEU A 139 -7.49 -0.87 -0.48
N PRO A 140 -7.17 -0.75 0.82
CA PRO A 140 -8.02 -1.26 1.89
C PRO A 140 -9.30 -0.41 2.00
N THR A 141 -10.32 -0.93 2.67
CA THR A 141 -11.63 -0.27 2.88
C THR A 141 -11.56 1.21 3.32
N PRO A 142 -10.70 1.63 4.29
CA PRO A 142 -10.59 3.05 4.65
C PRO A 142 -10.05 3.97 3.53
N CYS A 143 -9.50 3.39 2.46
CA CYS A 143 -8.96 4.12 1.31
C CYS A 143 -9.74 3.84 0.01
N ARG A 144 -10.91 3.21 0.06
CA ARG A 144 -11.68 2.83 -1.14
C ARG A 144 -12.68 3.91 -1.58
#